data_AF-A0A832F275-F1
#
_entry.id   AF-A0A832F275-F1
#
_cell.length_a   1.000
_cell.length_b   1.000
_cell.length_c   1.000
_cell.angle_alpha   90.00
_cell.angle_beta   90.00
_cell.angle_gamma   90.00
#
_symmetry.space_group_name_H-M   'P 1'
#
loop_
_entity.id
_entity.type
_entity.pdbx_description
1 polymer ?
#
loop_
_entity_poly.entity_id
_entity_poly.type
_entity_poly.pdbx_seq_one_letter_code
_entity_poly.pdbx_strand_id
1 'polypeptide(L)' 'DELFDLRPAAIIRDLDLRRPIYRRTAAYGHFGRADKEFSWEATPRVDDLRRALQL' A
#
# COMPACT_ATOMS: atom_id res chain seq x y z
N ASP A 1 6.17 -15.34 4.43
CA ASP A 1 6.90 -14.22 5.05
C ASP A 1 7.89 -13.48 4.14
N GLU A 2 7.82 -13.60 2.80
CA GLU A 2 8.93 -13.15 1.93
C GLU A 2 8.68 -11.88 1.09
N LEU A 3 7.45 -11.37 0.94
CA LEU A 3 7.18 -10.20 0.08
C LEU A 3 6.55 -9.01 0.81
N PHE A 4 5.80 -9.26 1.87
CA PHE A 4 5.13 -8.24 2.68
C PHE A 4 5.42 -8.50 4.16
N ASP A 5 5.95 -7.49 4.85
CA ASP A 5 6.13 -7.52 6.29
C ASP A 5 4.86 -6.98 6.96
N LEU A 6 4.03 -7.88 7.48
CA LEU A 6 2.71 -7.56 8.03
C LEU A 6 2.75 -7.07 9.49
N ARG A 7 3.94 -6.86 10.07
CA ARG A 7 4.05 -6.25 11.40
C ARG A 7 3.57 -4.80 11.34
N PRO A 8 2.88 -4.27 12.37
CA PRO A 8 2.32 -2.91 12.33
C PRO A 8 3.34 -1.81 11.99
N ALA A 9 4.55 -1.91 12.55
CA ALA A 9 5.62 -0.94 12.28
C ALA A 9 6.10 -0.98 10.82
N ALA A 10 6.10 -2.17 10.20
CA ALA A 10 6.48 -2.33 8.81
C ALA A 10 5.39 -1.84 7.86
N ILE A 11 4.12 -2.09 8.15
CA ILE A 11 2.99 -1.52 7.40
C ILE A 11 3.06 0.01 7.39
N ILE A 12 3.30 0.62 8.56
CA ILE A 12 3.45 2.09 8.67
C ILE A 12 4.62 2.60 7.82
N ARG A 13 5.75 1.89 7.82
CA ARG A 13 6.95 2.24 7.04
C ARG A 13 6.71 2.08 5.55
N ASP A 14 6.23 0.91 5.12
CA ASP A 14 6.14 0.52 3.70
C ASP A 14 5.04 1.27 2.95
N LEU A 15 3.95 1.62 3.66
CA LEU A 15 2.89 2.47 3.12
C LEU A 15 3.08 3.96 3.47
N ASP A 16 4.17 4.34 4.13
CA ASP A 16 4.47 5.73 4.52
C ASP A 16 3.26 6.44 5.17
N LEU A 17 2.76 5.86 6.28
CA LEU A 17 1.48 6.26 6.89
C LEU A 17 1.60 7.42 7.89
N ARG A 18 2.81 7.83 8.30
CA ARG A 18 2.99 8.92 9.27
C ARG A 18 2.97 10.30 8.59
N ARG A 19 1.89 10.57 7.84
CA ARG A 19 1.66 11.80 7.07
C ARG A 19 0.19 12.25 7.19
N PRO A 20 -0.12 13.55 6.99
CA PRO A 20 -1.47 14.07 7.08
C PRO A 20 -2.33 13.76 5.83
N ILE A 21 -2.47 12.49 5.44
CA ILE A 21 -3.14 12.05 4.20
C ILE A 21 -4.62 11.63 4.39
N TYR A 22 -5.10 11.58 5.63
CA TYR A 22 -6.36 10.89 5.96
C TYR A 22 -7.64 11.70 5.72
N ARG A 23 -7.57 13.04 5.65
CA ARG A 23 -8.78 13.86 5.47
C ARG A 23 -9.55 13.49 4.20
N ARG A 24 -8.84 13.13 3.14
CA ARG A 24 -9.43 12.78 1.84
C ARG A 24 -10.17 11.43 1.87
N THR A 25 -9.81 10.52 2.77
CA THR A 25 -10.45 9.20 2.87
C THR A 25 -11.81 9.25 3.58
N ALA A 26 -12.11 10.35 4.29
CA ALA A 26 -13.34 10.50 5.08
C ALA A 26 -14.64 10.59 4.24
N ALA A 27 -14.52 10.74 2.93
CA ALA A 27 -15.63 10.71 1.99
C ALA A 27 -15.22 9.99 0.70
N TYR A 28 -16.21 9.44 0.00
CA TYR A 28 -16.04 8.74 -1.29
C TYR A 28 -15.14 7.49 -1.22
N GLY A 29 -14.99 6.90 -0.04
CA GLY A 29 -14.29 5.64 0.18
C GLY A 29 -12.77 5.77 0.31
N HIS A 30 -12.19 4.71 0.88
CA HIS A 30 -10.75 4.57 1.12
C HIS A 30 -10.01 3.91 -0.05
N PHE A 31 -10.71 3.13 -0.87
CA PHE A 31 -10.12 2.25 -1.88
C PHE A 31 -10.57 2.56 -3.30
N GLY A 32 -9.79 2.12 -4.30
CA GLY A 32 -10.10 2.25 -5.72
C GLY A 32 -9.90 3.67 -6.28
N ARG A 33 -9.15 4.51 -5.57
CA ARG A 33 -8.91 5.92 -5.91
C ARG A 33 -7.46 6.11 -6.34
N ALA A 34 -7.23 6.65 -7.53
CA ALA A 34 -5.89 6.93 -8.05
C ALA A 34 -5.20 8.17 -7.43
N ASP A 35 -5.56 8.53 -6.20
CA ASP A 35 -4.93 9.63 -5.47
C ASP A 35 -3.49 9.24 -5.08
N LYS A 36 -2.49 10.03 -5.50
CA LYS A 36 -1.06 9.75 -5.23
C LYS A 36 -0.71 9.62 -3.74
N GLU A 37 -1.56 10.12 -2.85
CA GLU A 37 -1.34 10.07 -1.40
C GLU A 37 -1.67 8.70 -0.80
N PHE A 38 -2.46 7.88 -1.49
CA PHE A 38 -2.92 6.57 -1.04
C PHE A 38 -1.96 5.48 -1.54
N SER A 39 -0.86 5.32 -0.81
CA SER A 39 0.19 4.33 -1.11
C SER A 39 -0.33 2.89 -1.19
N TRP A 40 -1.43 2.56 -0.50
CA TRP A 40 -2.05 1.23 -0.53
C TRP A 40 -2.75 0.89 -1.85
N GLU A 41 -3.02 1.89 -2.70
CA GLU A 41 -3.55 1.67 -4.05
C GLU A 41 -2.45 1.37 -5.09
N ALA A 42 -1.20 1.65 -4.74
CA ALA A 42 -0.08 1.35 -5.63
C ALA A 42 0.18 -0.16 -5.66
N THR A 43 0.59 -0.65 -6.83
CA THR A 43 0.88 -2.08 -7.07
C THR A 43 2.38 -2.34 -7.35
N PRO A 44 3.34 -1.78 -6.56
CA PRO A 44 4.76 -1.83 -6.90
C PRO A 44 5.38 -3.23 -6.78
N ARG A 45 4.71 -4.17 -6.12
CA ARG A 45 5.17 -5.54 -5.88
C ARG A 45 4.61 -6.56 -6.90
N VAL A 46 3.93 -6.12 -7.96
CA VAL A 46 3.34 -7.04 -8.95
C VAL A 46 4.41 -7.94 -9.58
N ASP A 47 5.57 -7.39 -9.92
CA ASP A 47 6.64 -8.18 -10.52
C ASP A 47 7.34 -9.09 -9.50
N ASP A 48 7.40 -8.68 -8.23
CA ASP A 48 7.87 -9.56 -7.15
C ASP A 48 6.93 -10.77 -6.98
N LEU A 49 5.63 -10.54 -7.03
CA LEU A 49 4.61 -11.59 -7.00
C LEU A 49 4.71 -12.52 -8.21
N ARG A 50 4.87 -11.98 -9.42
CA ARG A 50 5.08 -12.80 -10.64
C ARG A 50 6.31 -13.68 -10.51
N ARG A 51 7.44 -13.12 -10.09
CA ARG A 51 8.69 -13.88 -9.84
C ARG A 51 8.49 -14.99 -8.81
N ALA A 52 7.82 -14.69 -7.69
CA ALA A 52 7.55 -15.68 -6.65
C ALA A 52 6.66 -16.84 -7.15
N LEU A 53 5.79 -16.57 -8.13
CA LEU A 53 4.92 -17.55 -8.76
C LEU A 53 5.52 -18.18 -10.03
N GLN A 54 6.74 -17.80 -10.42
CA GLN A 54 7.39 -18.23 -11.67
C GLN A 54 6.56 -17.90 -12.93
N LEU A 55 5.87 -16.75 -12.91
CA LEU A 55 5.08 -16.19 -14.02
C LEU A 55 5.86 -15.16 -14.83
#